data_AF-A0A1E1W358-F1
#
_entry.id   AF-A0A1E1W358-F1
#
_cell.length_a   1.000
_cell.length_b   1.000
_cell.length_c   1.000
_cell.angle_alpha   90.00
_cell.angle_beta   90.00
_cell.angle_gamma   90.00
#
_symmetry.space_group_name_H-M   'P 1'
#
loop_
_entity.id
_entity.type
_entity.pdbx_description
1 polymer ?
#
loop_
_entity_poly.entity_id
_entity_poly.type
_entity_poly.pdbx_seq_one_letter_code
_entity_poly.pdbx_strand_id
1 'polypeptide(L)'
;DGAPPDYFKPMLPYNVQIELVDSSGQVMDINENVSVARLWDDGAPVNMTTITLTKGLATYTLVADMAHTNSTLNLVVKYKEVSQRIVNVRSGGASGGQFLTVEVLTRGTSVGDDLRARISSTEAMDLVHYAVIGRGDVLVAKTLELNPERRS
;
A
#
# COMPACT_ATOMS: atom_id res chain seq x y z
N ASP A 1 14.55 -1.33 3.01
CA ASP A 1 14.16 -0.54 1.84
C ASP A 1 12.95 -1.11 1.13
N GLY A 2 11.75 -0.68 1.53
CA GLY A 2 10.54 -0.89 0.74
C GLY A 2 10.26 0.38 -0.04
N ALA A 3 10.54 0.39 -1.34
CA ALA A 3 10.07 1.48 -2.19
C ALA A 3 8.52 1.47 -2.20
N PRO A 4 7.86 2.62 -2.12
CA PRO A 4 6.41 2.68 -2.30
C PRO A 4 6.06 2.13 -3.69
N PRO A 5 4.88 1.50 -3.87
CA PRO A 5 4.51 1.01 -5.20
C PRO A 5 4.43 2.16 -6.20
N ASP A 6 4.99 1.98 -7.39
CA ASP A 6 4.99 3.01 -8.45
C ASP A 6 3.60 3.25 -9.07
N TYR A 7 2.61 2.43 -8.69
CA TYR A 7 1.27 2.49 -9.24
C TYR A 7 0.20 2.36 -8.16
N PHE A 8 -0.89 3.12 -8.29
CA PHE A 8 -2.11 2.93 -7.52
C PHE A 8 -3.15 2.15 -8.34
N LYS A 9 -4.08 1.49 -7.64
CA LYS A 9 -5.20 0.77 -8.25
C LYS A 9 -6.48 1.51 -7.89
N PRO A 10 -7.19 2.14 -8.84
CA PRO A 10 -8.46 2.80 -8.56
C PRO A 10 -9.41 1.91 -7.74
N MET A 11 -10.14 2.54 -6.81
CA MET A 11 -11.05 1.90 -5.85
C MET A 11 -10.42 0.93 -4.85
N LEU A 12 -9.11 0.70 -4.90
CA LEU A 12 -8.39 -0.11 -3.92
C LEU A 12 -7.42 0.75 -3.09
N PRO A 13 -7.10 0.32 -1.85
CA PRO A 13 -6.10 0.99 -1.02
C PRO A 13 -4.73 1.05 -1.70
N TYR A 14 -4.20 2.26 -1.81
CA TYR A 14 -2.80 2.55 -2.04
C TYR A 14 -2.16 2.91 -0.69
N ASN A 15 -1.30 2.02 -0.20
CA ASN A 15 -0.67 2.14 1.11
C ASN A 15 0.77 2.61 0.96
N VAL A 16 1.12 3.64 1.72
CA VAL A 16 2.50 4.13 1.86
C VAL A 16 2.91 3.96 3.31
N GLN A 17 3.96 3.16 3.51
CA GLN A 17 4.62 3.06 4.81
C GLN A 17 5.57 4.24 4.99
N ILE A 18 5.40 4.94 6.09
CA ILE A 18 6.26 6.05 6.48
C ILE A 18 7.11 5.56 7.65
N GLU A 19 8.42 5.67 7.49
CA GLU A 19 9.40 5.35 8.52
C GLU A 19 10.25 6.59 8.77
N LEU A 20 10.36 6.99 10.02
CA LEU A 20 11.26 8.05 10.42
C LEU A 20 12.52 7.44 11.00
N VAL A 21 13.65 7.70 10.34
CA VAL A 21 14.96 7.20 10.71
C VAL A 21 15.88 8.33 11.14
N ASP A 22 16.83 8.02 12.03
CA ASP A 22 17.93 8.92 12.37
C ASP A 22 19.00 8.96 11.28
N SER A 23 20.07 9.74 11.50
CA SER A 23 21.19 9.85 10.56
C SER A 23 21.98 8.54 10.37
N SER A 24 21.80 7.55 11.24
CA SER A 24 22.38 6.21 11.11
C SER A 24 21.48 5.24 10.34
N GLY A 25 20.24 5.65 10.01
CA GLY A 25 19.24 4.83 9.36
C GLY A 25 18.41 3.97 10.31
N GLN A 26 18.54 4.15 11.63
CA GLN A 26 17.71 3.43 12.60
C GLN A 26 16.36 4.10 12.79
N VAL A 27 15.28 3.31 12.82
CA VAL A 27 13.93 3.83 13.08
C VAL A 27 13.88 4.44 14.48
N MET A 28 13.43 5.68 14.55
CA MET A 28 13.32 6.42 15.80
C MET A 28 12.11 5.95 16.61
N ASP A 29 12.27 5.61 17.88
CA ASP A 29 11.14 5.26 18.76
C ASP A 29 10.41 6.53 19.25
N ILE A 30 9.60 7.12 18.37
CA ILE A 30 8.84 8.34 18.66
C ILE A 30 7.37 8.23 18.26
N ASN A 31 6.53 9.04 18.91
CA ASN A 31 5.10 9.15 18.63
C ASN A 31 4.73 10.60 18.27
N GLU A 32 5.26 11.07 17.15
CA GLU A 32 5.02 12.44 16.64
C GLU A 32 4.16 12.43 15.36
N ASN A 33 3.69 13.61 14.96
CA ASN A 33 2.87 13.76 13.77
C ASN A 33 3.72 14.05 12.52
N VAL A 34 3.29 13.49 11.40
CA VAL A 34 3.74 13.84 10.04
C VAL A 34 2.57 14.37 9.24
N SER A 35 2.83 15.28 8.31
CA SER A 35 1.84 15.70 7.32
C SER A 35 2.10 15.03 5.99
N VAL A 36 1.02 14.63 5.31
CA VAL A 36 1.04 14.07 3.97
C VAL A 36 0.18 14.96 3.09
N ALA A 37 0.80 15.61 2.11
CA ALA A 37 0.10 16.35 1.07
C ALA A 37 -0.07 15.47 -0.17
N ARG A 38 -1.31 15.32 -0.61
CA ARG A 38 -1.71 14.63 -1.83
C ARG A 38 -1.94 15.65 -2.95
N LEU A 39 -1.22 15.47 -4.04
CA LEU A 39 -1.29 16.34 -5.21
C LEU A 39 -1.58 15.50 -6.46
N TRP A 40 -2.63 15.89 -7.17
CA TRP A 40 -2.95 15.36 -8.50
C TRP A 40 -2.56 16.39 -9.56
N ASP A 41 -2.18 15.94 -10.74
CA ASP A 41 -1.86 16.79 -11.89
C ASP A 41 -3.09 17.20 -12.72
N ASP A 42 -4.28 16.75 -12.35
CA ASP A 42 -5.57 17.03 -13.00
C ASP A 42 -6.26 18.32 -12.50
N GLY A 43 -5.58 19.08 -11.64
CA GLY A 43 -6.12 20.31 -11.06
C GLY A 43 -7.00 20.09 -9.83
N ALA A 44 -7.14 18.87 -9.32
CA ALA A 44 -7.80 18.63 -8.05
C ALA A 44 -7.10 19.38 -6.89
N PRO A 45 -7.86 19.87 -5.90
CA PRO A 45 -7.30 20.60 -4.77
C PRO A 45 -6.34 19.72 -3.97
N VAL A 46 -5.26 20.34 -3.47
CA VAL A 46 -4.32 19.67 -2.57
C VAL A 46 -5.06 19.22 -1.32
N ASN A 47 -4.92 17.95 -0.98
CA ASN A 47 -5.44 17.41 0.28
C ASN A 47 -4.27 17.20 1.24
N MET A 48 -4.38 17.74 2.45
CA MET A 48 -3.37 17.57 3.49
C MET A 48 -3.95 16.75 4.64
N THR A 49 -3.28 15.68 5.00
CA THR A 49 -3.66 14.80 6.12
C THR A 49 -2.54 14.77 7.14
N THR A 50 -2.87 14.83 8.42
CA THR A 50 -1.92 14.62 9.52
C THR A 50 -2.06 13.19 10.03
N ILE A 51 -0.93 12.49 10.19
CA ILE A 51 -0.87 11.11 10.65
C ILE A 51 0.09 11.04 11.83
N THR A 52 -0.28 10.28 12.85
CA THR A 52 0.58 10.04 14.02
C THR A 52 1.47 8.83 13.78
N LEU A 53 2.78 9.03 13.90
CA LEU A 53 3.75 7.94 13.99
C LEU A 53 3.53 7.19 15.30
N THR A 54 3.66 5.86 15.25
CA THR A 54 3.73 5.00 16.42
C THR A 54 5.05 4.26 16.35
N LYS A 55 5.95 4.51 17.31
CA LYS A 55 7.33 3.98 17.31
C LYS A 55 8.08 4.27 15.99
N GLY A 56 7.96 5.50 15.50
CA GLY A 56 8.59 5.96 14.26
C GLY A 56 7.95 5.46 12.97
N LEU A 57 6.82 4.76 13.04
CA LEU A 57 6.15 4.16 11.89
C LEU A 57 4.73 4.69 11.73
N ALA A 58 4.30 4.92 10.50
CA ALA A 58 2.90 5.14 10.16
C ALA A 58 2.56 4.52 8.80
N THR A 59 1.26 4.38 8.53
CA THR A 59 0.77 4.04 7.20
C THR A 59 -0.21 5.10 6.75
N TYR A 60 0.06 5.69 5.60
CA TYR A 60 -0.90 6.51 4.87
C TYR A 60 -1.64 5.63 3.87
N THR A 61 -2.97 5.69 3.90
CA THR A 61 -3.82 4.95 2.97
C THR A 61 -4.67 5.91 2.17
N LEU A 62 -4.62 5.76 0.85
CA LEU A 62 -5.45 6.48 -0.12
C LEU A 62 -6.27 5.47 -0.91
N VAL A 63 -7.58 5.70 -1.02
CA VAL A 63 -8.41 5.03 -2.03
C VAL A 63 -8.72 6.06 -3.11
N ALA A 64 -8.04 5.96 -4.25
CA ALA A 64 -8.29 6.84 -5.39
C ALA A 64 -9.59 6.43 -6.09
N ASP A 65 -10.38 7.41 -6.54
CA ASP A 65 -11.56 7.13 -7.36
C ASP A 65 -11.18 6.81 -8.81
N MET A 66 -12.19 6.44 -9.60
CA MET A 66 -12.02 6.18 -11.03
C MET A 66 -11.73 7.46 -11.84
N ALA A 67 -12.08 8.64 -11.34
CA ALA A 67 -11.86 9.90 -12.06
C ALA A 67 -10.37 10.22 -12.16
N HIS A 68 -9.57 9.81 -11.18
CA HIS A 68 -8.13 9.97 -11.18
C HIS A 68 -7.35 8.95 -12.03
N THR A 69 -8.02 8.05 -12.78
CA THR A 69 -7.34 6.98 -13.55
C THR A 69 -6.30 7.52 -14.55
N ASN A 70 -6.54 8.69 -15.13
CA ASN A 70 -5.62 9.32 -16.09
C ASN A 70 -4.68 10.35 -15.45
N SER A 71 -4.71 10.46 -14.13
CA SER A 71 -3.96 11.45 -13.37
C SER A 71 -2.71 10.84 -12.75
N THR A 72 -1.72 11.69 -12.49
CA THR A 72 -0.51 11.36 -11.76
C THR A 72 -0.64 11.81 -10.31
N LEU A 73 -0.50 10.86 -9.40
CA LEU A 73 -0.41 11.11 -7.97
C LEU A 73 1.01 11.46 -7.56
N ASN A 74 1.13 12.53 -6.78
CA ASN A 74 2.34 12.86 -6.03
C ASN A 74 2.00 13.00 -4.54
N LEU A 75 2.86 12.47 -3.68
CA LEU A 75 2.76 12.62 -2.24
C LEU A 75 3.97 13.37 -1.72
N VAL A 76 3.74 14.31 -0.82
CA VAL A 76 4.79 14.99 -0.06
C VAL A 76 4.58 14.70 1.41
N VAL A 77 5.50 13.94 2.01
CA VAL A 77 5.51 13.65 3.44
C VAL A 77 6.44 14.64 4.11
N LYS A 78 5.96 15.36 5.12
CA LYS A 78 6.74 16.35 5.86
C LYS A 78 6.74 16.05 7.36
N TYR A 79 7.93 16.11 7.94
CA TYR A 79 8.17 16.03 9.38
C TYR A 79 9.12 17.16 9.77
N LYS A 80 8.63 18.12 10.57
CA LYS A 80 9.36 19.35 10.91
C LYS A 80 9.87 20.02 9.62
N GLU A 81 11.17 20.24 9.48
CA GLU A 81 11.77 20.87 8.29
C GLU A 81 12.18 19.88 7.18
N VAL A 82 12.00 18.57 7.40
CA VAL A 82 12.37 17.53 6.43
C VAL A 82 11.15 17.15 5.60
N SER A 83 11.35 17.03 4.28
CA SER A 83 10.31 16.57 3.35
C SER A 83 10.82 15.47 2.43
N GLN A 84 10.01 14.44 2.24
CA GLN A 84 10.23 13.37 1.26
C GLN A 84 9.10 13.39 0.23
N ARG A 85 9.43 13.11 -1.04
CA ARG A 85 8.45 13.05 -2.12
C ARG A 85 8.35 11.65 -2.69
N ILE A 86 7.12 11.23 -2.95
CA ILE A 86 6.78 10.08 -3.79
C ILE A 86 6.13 10.68 -5.02
N VAL A 87 6.74 10.48 -6.19
CA VAL A 87 6.37 11.20 -7.41
C VAL A 87 6.04 10.24 -8.52
N ASN A 88 5.26 10.71 -9.49
CA ASN A 88 4.92 9.98 -10.70
C ASN A 88 4.18 8.66 -10.46
N VAL A 89 3.39 8.57 -9.37
CA VAL A 89 2.56 7.39 -9.11
C VAL A 89 1.37 7.42 -10.05
N ARG A 90 1.27 6.44 -10.95
CA ARG A 90 0.21 6.38 -11.97
C ARG A 90 -0.80 5.30 -11.65
N SER A 91 -1.95 5.31 -12.33
CA SER A 91 -2.84 4.16 -12.25
C SER A 91 -2.16 2.92 -12.83
N GLY A 92 -2.41 1.76 -12.21
CA GLY A 92 -1.99 0.47 -12.75
C GLY A 92 -2.72 0.21 -14.08
N GLY A 93 -1.98 -0.14 -15.13
CA GLY A 93 -2.55 -0.47 -16.43
C GLY A 93 -3.21 -1.84 -16.44
N ALA A 94 -4.44 -1.95 -15.93
CA ALA A 94 -5.26 -3.14 -16.10
C ALA A 94 -6.25 -2.91 -17.25
N SER A 95 -6.13 -3.69 -18.33
CA SER A 95 -7.15 -3.77 -19.37
C SER A 95 -8.47 -4.22 -18.75
N GLY A 96 -9.48 -3.35 -18.74
CA GLY A 96 -10.82 -3.67 -18.22
C GLY A 96 -11.12 -3.19 -16.80
N GLY A 97 -10.23 -2.44 -16.14
CA GLY A 97 -10.54 -1.82 -14.82
C GLY A 97 -10.62 -2.81 -13.65
N GLN A 98 -10.10 -4.02 -13.83
CA GLN A 98 -10.08 -5.07 -12.81
C GLN A 98 -8.77 -5.03 -12.04
N PHE A 99 -8.85 -4.88 -10.73
CA PHE A 99 -7.69 -4.75 -9.87
C PHE A 99 -7.77 -5.72 -8.71
N LEU A 100 -6.61 -6.25 -8.31
CA LEU A 100 -6.41 -7.09 -7.13
C LEU A 100 -5.31 -6.49 -6.28
N THR A 101 -5.49 -6.40 -4.96
CA THR A 101 -4.42 -6.05 -4.02
C THR A 101 -4.32 -7.08 -2.92
N VAL A 102 -3.10 -7.27 -2.42
CA VAL A 102 -2.79 -8.13 -1.28
C VAL A 102 -2.03 -7.30 -0.26
N GLU A 103 -2.56 -7.25 0.96
CA GLU A 103 -1.98 -6.52 2.07
C GLU A 103 -1.61 -7.51 3.18
N VAL A 104 -0.34 -7.56 3.57
CA VAL A 104 0.09 -8.33 4.74
C VAL A 104 -0.23 -7.52 6.00
N LEU A 105 -1.08 -8.07 6.87
CA LEU A 105 -1.61 -7.41 8.06
C LEU A 105 -0.73 -7.61 9.30
N THR A 106 0.16 -8.59 9.27
CA THR A 106 1.06 -8.95 10.37
C THR A 106 2.47 -8.45 10.11
N ARG A 107 3.14 -7.93 11.14
CA ARG A 107 4.53 -7.46 11.09
C ARG A 107 5.35 -8.13 12.18
N GLY A 108 6.67 -8.22 11.97
CA GLY A 108 7.61 -8.72 12.99
C GLY A 108 7.38 -10.18 13.38
N THR A 109 6.98 -11.03 12.42
CA THR A 109 6.75 -12.45 12.68
C THR A 109 8.04 -13.23 12.81
N SER A 110 8.02 -14.26 13.64
CA SER A 110 9.06 -15.25 13.85
C SER A 110 8.63 -16.63 13.32
N VAL A 111 9.56 -17.58 13.34
CA VAL A 111 9.27 -18.96 12.96
C VAL A 111 8.21 -19.54 13.91
N GLY A 112 7.09 -19.99 13.35
CA GLY A 112 5.95 -20.53 14.10
C GLY A 112 4.80 -19.56 14.29
N ASP A 113 4.98 -18.28 13.95
CA ASP A 113 3.90 -17.29 14.01
C ASP A 113 2.96 -17.39 12.80
N ASP A 114 1.72 -16.96 13.00
CA ASP A 114 0.74 -16.85 11.94
C ASP A 114 0.93 -15.54 11.15
N LEU A 115 1.01 -15.66 9.82
CA LEU A 115 0.93 -14.54 8.90
C LEU A 115 -0.52 -14.34 8.44
N ARG A 116 -1.01 -13.10 8.51
CA ARG A 116 -2.33 -12.74 8.00
C ARG A 116 -2.18 -11.81 6.80
N ALA A 117 -2.96 -12.07 5.76
CA ALA A 117 -3.06 -11.20 4.60
C ALA A 117 -4.53 -10.94 4.26
N ARG A 118 -4.80 -9.75 3.75
CA ARG A 118 -6.08 -9.35 3.16
C ARG A 118 -5.94 -9.33 1.65
N ILE A 119 -6.90 -9.93 0.96
CA ILE A 119 -7.02 -9.88 -0.49
C ILE A 119 -8.26 -9.05 -0.79
N SER A 120 -8.10 -8.02 -1.62
CA SER A 120 -9.20 -7.15 -2.06
C SER A 120 -9.20 -7.03 -3.58
N SER A 121 -10.37 -7.11 -4.18
CA SER A 121 -10.55 -7.02 -5.63
C SER A 121 -11.67 -6.02 -5.97
N THR A 122 -11.58 -5.36 -7.12
CA THR A 122 -12.68 -4.54 -7.65
C THR A 122 -13.79 -5.35 -8.30
N GLU A 123 -13.50 -6.60 -8.65
CA GLU A 123 -14.45 -7.55 -9.24
C GLU A 123 -14.57 -8.82 -8.40
N ALA A 124 -15.71 -9.49 -8.50
CA ALA A 124 -15.92 -10.78 -7.85
C ALA A 124 -14.94 -11.84 -8.40
N MET A 125 -14.36 -12.63 -7.51
CA MET A 125 -13.41 -13.69 -7.85
C MET A 125 -13.88 -15.02 -7.25
N ASP A 126 -13.79 -16.10 -8.02
CA ASP A 126 -14.09 -17.44 -7.51
C ASP A 126 -12.83 -18.13 -6.97
N LEU A 127 -11.67 -17.88 -7.58
CA LEU A 127 -10.38 -18.50 -7.25
C LEU A 127 -9.27 -17.45 -7.12
N VAL A 128 -8.33 -17.69 -6.21
CA VAL A 128 -7.03 -17.00 -6.15
C VAL A 128 -5.91 -18.02 -6.09
N HIS A 129 -4.95 -17.89 -7.00
CA HIS A 129 -3.69 -18.61 -6.94
C HIS A 129 -2.66 -17.76 -6.21
N TYR A 130 -1.97 -18.34 -5.23
CA TYR A 130 -0.90 -17.65 -4.50
C TYR A 130 0.35 -18.52 -4.40
N ALA A 131 1.50 -17.85 -4.37
CA ALA A 131 2.78 -18.45 -4.08
C ALA A 131 3.45 -17.70 -2.92
N VAL A 132 4.11 -18.45 -2.04
CA VAL A 132 4.97 -17.91 -0.99
C VAL A 132 6.40 -18.09 -1.45
N ILE A 133 7.12 -16.98 -1.62
CA ILE A 133 8.50 -16.97 -2.08
C ILE A 133 9.40 -16.59 -0.91
N GLY A 134 10.47 -17.35 -0.71
CA GLY A 134 11.47 -17.08 0.32
C GLY A 134 12.86 -17.37 -0.21
N ARG A 135 13.79 -16.41 -0.04
CA ARG A 135 15.20 -16.51 -0.50
C ARG A 135 15.36 -16.82 -2.00
N GLY A 136 14.38 -16.41 -2.81
CA GLY A 136 14.39 -16.62 -4.26
C GLY A 136 13.66 -17.89 -4.73
N ASP A 137 13.24 -18.76 -3.80
CA ASP A 137 12.55 -20.02 -4.13
C ASP A 137 11.06 -19.96 -3.79
N VAL A 138 10.25 -20.72 -4.54
CA VAL A 138 8.83 -20.96 -4.22
C VAL A 138 8.75 -22.01 -3.12
N LEU A 139 8.33 -21.59 -1.93
CA LEU A 139 8.16 -22.47 -0.78
C LEU A 139 6.80 -23.17 -0.79
N VAL A 140 5.76 -22.45 -1.24
CA VAL A 140 4.37 -22.94 -1.32
C VAL A 140 3.70 -22.35 -2.55
N ALA A 141 2.90 -23.12 -3.26
CA ALA A 141 1.97 -22.65 -4.28
C ALA A 141 0.62 -23.36 -4.10
N LYS A 142 -0.46 -22.60 -3.98
CA LYS A 142 -1.82 -23.14 -3.73
C LYS A 142 -2.90 -22.30 -4.41
N THR A 143 -4.08 -22.89 -4.49
CA THR A 143 -5.32 -22.24 -4.93
C THR A 143 -6.24 -22.09 -3.73
N LEU A 144 -6.82 -20.91 -3.56
CA LEU A 144 -7.85 -20.58 -2.59
C LEU A 144 -9.18 -20.37 -3.32
N GLU A 145 -10.21 -21.11 -2.94
CA GLU A 145 -11.59 -20.86 -3.38
C GLU A 145 -12.19 -19.77 -2.51
N LEU A 146 -12.64 -18.67 -3.12
CA LEU A 146 -13.16 -17.49 -2.40
C LEU A 146 -14.68 -17.52 -2.25
N ASN A 147 -15.38 -18.29 -3.09
CA ASN A 147 -16.82 -18.46 -3.03
C ASN A 147 -17.22 -19.94 -3.12
N PRO A 148 -17.18 -20.68 -2.01
CA PRO A 148 -17.51 -22.11 -2.01
C PRO A 148 -19.01 -22.39 -2.29
N GLU A 149 -19.89 -21.39 -2.13
CA GLU A 149 -21.34 -21.56 -2.25
C GLU A 149 -21.88 -21.44 -3.70
N ARG A 150 -21.05 -21.07 -4.68
CA ARG A 150 -21.45 -21.01 -6.10
C ARG A 150 -21.38 -22.34 -6.85
N ARG A 151 -20.97 -23.43 -6.19
CA ARG A 151 -21.08 -24.79 -6.73
C ARG A 151 -22.50 -25.31 -6.46
N SER A 152 -23.46 -24.92 -7.30
CA SER A 152 -24.77 -25.57 -7.41
C SER A 152 -24.76 -26.60 -8.54
#